data_AF-M4TDT5-F1
#
_entry.id   AF-M4TDT5-F1
#
_cell.length_a   1.000
_cell.length_b   1.000
_cell.length_c   1.000
_cell.angle_alpha   90.00
_cell.angle_beta   90.00
_cell.angle_gamma   90.00
#
_symmetry.space_group_name_H-M   'P 1'
#
loop_
_entity.id
_entity.type
_entity.pdbx_description
1 polymer ?
#
loop_
_entity_poly.entity_id
_entity_poly.type
_entity_poly.pdbx_seq_one_letter_code
_entity_poly.pdbx_strand_id
1 'polypeptide(L)'
;MLAVAALAVLLTAGTHRASSATKPNTACSTECTCRTRLLKRLNFYQEMYNTGLQRLRDNQLHLLKLILAAEAASKPVALRLLPVIEAGQSMAETCETALKPVEAKLQAASIAVGEALGAYSGSIRLRTHSGTAQTTFNSDLQYTDAKMTVKTLGGLSAAKCAEKDDTEDAIKITEESEKTEPDPTGGVDKVILTSKCDANGGSSSCDSTALTTNGVFGVGLKYTTEPKADHTGWRQATHTYGEINAAAIDVMEGNHTAAHKALNDLRDATKLKPCNARVTEYADVSTQSNFRLMVLKALAGKPTAEETASKDDAIITSAINKNYGDGGASFEANVWSAVKNTNAPQVTNDKEKNDKIENIVTASTLGNSLVRILVKKLTAVQKDDTKEQVSEPKTTDCGGITEKNQCEKKDGCKYNDKEKKCEEDPAKATTATKGDKTNSTGSNSFVIKKAPLLLAFLLF
;
A
#
# COMPACT_ATOMS: atom_id res chain seq x y z
N MET A 1 -2.98 -10.10 12.81
CA MET A 1 -4.38 -10.52 12.60
C MET A 1 -5.29 -9.35 12.92
N LEU A 2 -5.68 -8.58 11.92
CA LEU A 2 -6.76 -7.59 11.98
C LEU A 2 -7.75 -8.03 10.90
N ALA A 3 -8.91 -8.51 11.33
CA ALA A 3 -9.95 -8.99 10.43
C ALA A 3 -10.66 -7.77 9.82
N VAL A 4 -10.29 -7.43 8.59
CA VAL A 4 -11.06 -6.51 7.76
C VAL A 4 -12.09 -7.35 7.02
N ALA A 5 -13.36 -7.19 7.39
CA ALA A 5 -14.47 -7.83 6.71
C ALA A 5 -14.61 -7.22 5.30
N ALA A 6 -14.25 -8.00 4.28
CA ALA A 6 -14.45 -7.63 2.88
C ALA A 6 -15.94 -7.79 2.52
N LEU A 7 -16.62 -6.68 2.28
CA LEU A 7 -17.95 -6.68 1.68
C LEU A 7 -17.79 -6.58 0.15
N ALA A 8 -17.95 -7.69 -0.56
CA ALA A 8 -17.90 -7.72 -2.01
C ALA A 8 -19.25 -7.29 -2.60
N VAL A 9 -19.30 -6.12 -3.25
CA VAL A 9 -20.44 -5.70 -4.08
C VAL A 9 -20.06 -5.88 -5.55
N LEU A 10 -20.80 -6.75 -6.24
CA LEU A 10 -20.68 -6.98 -7.69
C LEU A 10 -21.22 -5.76 -8.44
N LEU A 11 -20.33 -4.99 -9.10
CA LEU A 11 -20.69 -3.94 -10.06
C LEU A 11 -20.28 -4.37 -11.47
N THR A 12 -21.27 -4.53 -12.34
CA THR A 12 -21.09 -4.85 -13.76
C THR A 12 -20.56 -3.63 -14.52
N ALA A 13 -19.41 -3.79 -15.18
CA ALA A 13 -18.80 -2.75 -16.00
C ALA A 13 -19.50 -2.65 -17.38
N GLY A 14 -20.33 -1.63 -17.55
CA GLY A 14 -20.79 -1.19 -18.88
C GLY A 14 -19.78 -0.23 -19.50
N THR A 15 -19.26 -0.57 -20.68
CA THR A 15 -18.38 0.27 -21.49
C THR A 15 -19.16 1.45 -22.09
N HIS A 16 -18.79 2.69 -21.77
CA HIS A 16 -19.23 3.85 -22.53
C HIS A 16 -18.06 4.77 -22.90
N ARG A 17 -18.08 5.19 -24.16
CA ARG A 17 -17.15 6.08 -24.84
C ARG A 17 -17.07 7.44 -24.15
N ALA A 18 -15.87 8.01 -24.10
CA ALA A 18 -15.62 9.40 -23.73
C ALA A 18 -16.19 10.37 -24.78
N SER A 19 -16.96 11.36 -24.34
CA SER A 19 -16.97 12.76 -24.84
C SER A 19 -18.19 13.51 -24.30
N SER A 20 -17.95 14.40 -23.34
CA SER A 20 -18.61 15.69 -23.10
C SER A 20 -18.14 16.18 -21.73
N ALA A 21 -18.01 17.50 -21.54
CA ALA A 21 -17.68 18.07 -20.23
C ALA A 21 -18.68 17.52 -19.20
N THR A 22 -18.18 16.69 -18.27
CA THR A 22 -19.01 16.00 -17.28
C THR A 22 -19.75 17.05 -16.47
N LYS A 23 -21.08 17.11 -16.62
CA LYS A 23 -21.91 17.97 -15.77
C LYS A 23 -21.62 17.59 -14.31
N PRO A 24 -21.46 18.57 -13.40
CA PRO A 24 -21.34 18.28 -11.98
C PRO A 24 -22.46 17.36 -11.54
N ASN A 25 -22.16 16.42 -10.64
CA ASN A 25 -23.21 15.67 -9.98
C ASN A 25 -24.14 16.64 -9.27
N THR A 26 -25.44 16.32 -9.19
CA THR A 26 -26.35 17.07 -8.33
C THR A 26 -25.86 16.96 -6.88
N ALA A 27 -25.92 18.07 -6.15
CA ALA A 27 -25.59 18.09 -4.73
C ALA A 27 -26.49 17.10 -3.98
N CYS A 28 -25.91 16.38 -3.02
CA CYS A 28 -26.71 15.56 -2.12
C CYS A 28 -27.62 16.47 -1.29
N SER A 29 -28.90 16.11 -1.19
CA SER A 29 -29.97 16.96 -0.66
C SER A 29 -30.46 16.56 0.73
N THR A 30 -30.06 15.39 1.24
CA THR A 30 -30.49 14.87 2.54
C THR A 30 -29.29 14.31 3.30
N GLU A 31 -29.39 14.20 4.63
CA GLU A 31 -28.33 13.57 5.43
C GLU A 31 -28.00 12.16 4.93
N CYS A 32 -29.00 11.41 4.48
CA CYS A 32 -28.81 10.04 4.01
C CYS A 32 -28.08 9.98 2.66
N THR A 33 -28.49 10.81 1.69
CA THR A 33 -27.81 10.86 0.40
C THR A 33 -26.39 11.41 0.53
N CYS A 34 -26.17 12.39 1.40
CA CYS A 34 -24.82 12.92 1.66
C CYS A 34 -23.89 11.91 2.34
N ARG A 35 -24.40 11.11 3.28
CA ARG A 35 -23.63 9.99 3.86
C ARG A 35 -23.21 8.99 2.80
N THR A 36 -24.14 8.56 1.96
CA THR A 36 -23.87 7.62 0.87
C THR A 36 -22.83 8.19 -0.09
N ARG A 37 -22.97 9.47 -0.47
CA ARG A 37 -22.00 10.15 -1.33
C ARG A 37 -20.60 10.12 -0.73
N LEU A 38 -20.42 10.58 0.51
CA LEU A 38 -19.11 10.61 1.17
C LEU A 38 -18.46 9.23 1.24
N LEU A 39 -19.24 8.18 1.51
CA LEU A 39 -18.75 6.79 1.51
C LEU A 39 -18.33 6.32 0.13
N LYS A 40 -19.12 6.59 -0.93
CA LYS A 40 -18.76 6.25 -2.31
C LYS A 40 -17.45 6.90 -2.73
N ARG A 41 -17.27 8.17 -2.40
CA ARG A 41 -16.04 8.93 -2.67
C ARG A 41 -14.83 8.33 -1.95
N LEU A 42 -14.96 8.02 -0.66
CA LEU A 42 -13.88 7.38 0.10
C LEU A 42 -13.52 6.01 -0.49
N ASN A 43 -14.51 5.18 -0.79
CA ASN A 43 -14.30 3.85 -1.36
C ASN A 43 -13.58 3.91 -2.71
N PHE A 44 -13.93 4.87 -3.58
CA PHE A 44 -13.25 5.08 -4.85
C PHE A 44 -11.72 5.26 -4.67
N TYR A 45 -11.29 6.11 -3.72
CA TYR A 45 -9.86 6.29 -3.46
C TYR A 45 -9.21 5.09 -2.75
N GLN A 46 -9.96 4.37 -1.90
CA GLN A 46 -9.47 3.11 -1.32
C GLN A 46 -9.18 2.07 -2.41
N GLU A 47 -10.07 1.93 -3.40
CA GLU A 47 -9.88 1.02 -4.53
C GLU A 47 -8.69 1.42 -5.40
N MET A 48 -8.51 2.72 -5.69
CA MET A 48 -7.34 3.21 -6.41
C MET A 48 -6.03 2.91 -5.67
N TYR A 49 -5.98 3.19 -4.36
CA TYR A 49 -4.82 2.92 -3.52
C TYR A 49 -4.50 1.42 -3.46
N ASN A 50 -5.50 0.57 -3.23
CA ASN A 50 -5.34 -0.88 -3.18
C ASN A 50 -4.90 -1.47 -4.53
N THR A 51 -5.42 -0.95 -5.64
CA THR A 51 -4.97 -1.31 -6.99
C THR A 51 -3.52 -0.93 -7.21
N GLY A 52 -3.09 0.26 -6.77
CA GLY A 52 -1.70 0.69 -6.82
C GLY A 52 -0.78 -0.21 -6.00
N LEU A 53 -1.16 -0.55 -4.77
CA LEU A 53 -0.44 -1.50 -3.91
C LEU A 53 -0.32 -2.88 -4.55
N GLN A 54 -1.40 -3.38 -5.16
CA GLN A 54 -1.37 -4.67 -5.85
C GLN A 54 -0.37 -4.65 -7.00
N ARG A 55 -0.38 -3.60 -7.82
CA ARG A 55 0.56 -3.46 -8.96
C ARG A 55 2.01 -3.34 -8.51
N LEU A 56 2.28 -2.64 -7.40
CA LEU A 56 3.60 -2.61 -6.78
C LEU A 56 4.07 -4.02 -6.41
N ARG A 57 3.22 -4.80 -5.71
CA ARG A 57 3.52 -6.18 -5.31
C ARG A 57 3.74 -7.09 -6.52
N ASP A 58 2.94 -6.94 -7.58
CA ASP A 58 3.09 -7.70 -8.80
C ASP A 58 4.45 -7.40 -9.47
N ASN A 59 4.83 -6.12 -9.57
CA ASN A 59 6.15 -5.74 -10.09
C ASN A 59 7.31 -6.26 -9.23
N GLN A 60 7.20 -6.18 -7.91
CA GLN A 60 8.20 -6.74 -6.98
C GLN A 60 8.34 -8.26 -7.14
N LEU A 61 7.22 -8.98 -7.29
CA LEU A 61 7.22 -10.42 -7.52
C LEU A 61 7.89 -10.76 -8.85
N HIS A 62 7.59 -10.02 -9.92
CA HIS A 62 8.22 -10.17 -11.22
C HIS A 62 9.72 -9.84 -11.20
N LEU A 63 10.13 -8.82 -10.44
CA LEU A 63 11.55 -8.52 -10.21
C LEU A 63 12.29 -9.68 -9.53
N LEU A 64 11.70 -10.27 -8.49
CA LEU A 64 12.27 -11.46 -7.85
C LEU A 64 12.43 -12.63 -8.82
N LYS A 65 11.45 -12.84 -9.72
CA LYS A 65 11.55 -13.86 -10.78
C LYS A 65 12.66 -13.55 -11.78
N LEU A 66 12.81 -12.29 -12.20
CA LEU A 66 13.88 -11.86 -13.10
C LEU A 66 15.26 -12.06 -12.47
N ILE A 67 15.43 -11.65 -11.21
CA ILE A 67 16.69 -11.82 -10.45
C ILE A 67 17.01 -13.31 -10.31
N LEU A 68 16.04 -14.12 -9.88
CA LEU A 68 16.23 -15.56 -9.74
C LEU A 68 16.62 -16.21 -11.07
N ALA A 69 15.97 -15.83 -12.17
CA ALA A 69 16.29 -16.33 -13.50
C ALA A 69 17.69 -15.88 -13.96
N ALA A 70 18.08 -14.62 -13.72
CA ALA A 70 19.41 -14.12 -14.04
C ALA A 70 20.51 -14.88 -13.28
N GLU A 71 20.23 -15.26 -12.03
CA GLU A 71 21.15 -16.06 -11.22
C GLU A 71 21.22 -17.53 -11.66
N ALA A 72 20.12 -18.10 -12.15
CA ALA A 72 20.02 -19.50 -12.55
C ALA A 72 20.42 -19.79 -14.00
N ALA A 73 20.25 -18.82 -14.90
CA ALA A 73 20.39 -19.00 -16.33
C ALA A 73 21.85 -18.90 -16.83
N SER A 74 22.05 -19.21 -18.12
CA SER A 74 23.34 -19.00 -18.79
C SER A 74 23.67 -17.52 -18.89
N LYS A 75 24.97 -17.19 -18.96
CA LYS A 75 25.46 -15.79 -19.07
C LYS A 75 24.73 -14.96 -20.15
N PRO A 76 24.51 -15.45 -21.39
CA PRO A 76 23.80 -14.67 -22.40
C PRO A 76 22.34 -14.38 -22.06
N VAL A 77 21.67 -15.25 -21.30
CA VAL A 77 20.30 -15.01 -20.82
C VAL A 77 20.33 -14.03 -19.67
N ALA A 78 21.22 -14.23 -18.68
CA ALA A 78 21.36 -13.34 -17.54
C ALA A 78 21.61 -11.88 -17.97
N LEU A 79 22.54 -11.65 -18.90
CA LEU A 79 22.84 -10.31 -19.44
C LEU A 79 21.62 -9.64 -20.09
N ARG A 80 20.71 -10.41 -20.71
CA ARG A 80 19.47 -9.89 -21.31
C ARG A 80 18.42 -9.49 -20.28
N LEU A 81 18.47 -10.06 -19.07
CA LEU A 81 17.53 -9.74 -18.00
C LEU A 81 17.94 -8.49 -17.22
N LEU A 82 19.25 -8.18 -17.13
CA LEU A 82 19.75 -7.05 -16.32
C LEU A 82 19.09 -5.70 -16.64
N PRO A 83 18.90 -5.28 -17.92
CA PRO A 83 18.22 -4.02 -18.20
C PRO A 83 16.77 -3.98 -17.74
N VAL A 84 16.08 -5.12 -17.79
CA VAL A 84 14.68 -5.25 -17.34
C VAL A 84 14.59 -5.20 -15.81
N ILE A 85 15.55 -5.81 -15.11
CA ILE A 85 15.65 -5.75 -13.64
C ILE A 85 15.82 -4.29 -13.19
N GLU A 86 16.79 -3.59 -13.76
CA GLU A 86 17.09 -2.19 -13.42
C GLU A 86 15.89 -1.26 -13.67
N ALA A 87 15.24 -1.40 -14.83
CA ALA A 87 14.04 -0.66 -15.15
C ALA A 87 12.89 -0.96 -14.19
N GLY A 88 12.65 -2.25 -13.90
CA GLY A 88 11.60 -2.67 -12.98
C GLY A 88 11.82 -2.16 -11.55
N GLN A 89 13.07 -2.08 -11.08
CA GLN A 89 13.41 -1.49 -9.78
C GLN A 89 13.02 -0.01 -9.73
N SER A 90 13.39 0.76 -10.76
CA SER A 90 13.01 2.18 -10.88
C SER A 90 11.48 2.36 -10.89
N MET A 91 10.76 1.49 -11.59
CA MET A 91 9.29 1.49 -11.64
C MET A 91 8.67 1.21 -10.27
N ALA A 92 9.18 0.21 -9.54
CA ALA A 92 8.71 -0.14 -8.21
C ALA A 92 8.94 1.01 -7.21
N GLU A 93 10.13 1.60 -7.19
CA GLU A 93 10.47 2.73 -6.32
C GLU A 93 9.61 3.97 -6.62
N THR A 94 9.37 4.25 -7.89
CA THR A 94 8.51 5.38 -8.30
C THR A 94 7.06 5.17 -7.84
N CYS A 95 6.53 3.95 -7.98
CA CYS A 95 5.19 3.63 -7.49
C CYS A 95 5.11 3.69 -5.96
N GLU A 96 6.08 3.13 -5.24
CA GLU A 96 6.13 3.20 -3.77
C GLU A 96 6.14 4.67 -3.29
N THR A 97 6.95 5.51 -3.92
CA THR A 97 7.03 6.95 -3.63
C THR A 97 5.69 7.65 -3.89
N ALA A 98 4.98 7.27 -4.96
CA ALA A 98 3.66 7.82 -5.28
C ALA A 98 2.57 7.38 -4.28
N LEU A 99 2.69 6.19 -3.68
CA LEU A 99 1.72 5.65 -2.72
C LEU A 99 1.81 6.30 -1.33
N LYS A 100 3.01 6.64 -0.86
CA LYS A 100 3.26 7.24 0.47
C LYS A 100 2.35 8.43 0.84
N PRO A 101 2.23 9.49 0.02
CA PRO A 101 1.35 10.61 0.36
C PRO A 101 -0.14 10.23 0.33
N VAL A 102 -0.53 9.25 -0.49
CA VAL A 102 -1.91 8.78 -0.59
C VAL A 102 -2.33 8.06 0.67
N GLU A 103 -1.47 7.23 1.26
CA GLU A 103 -1.75 6.50 2.49
C GLU A 103 -2.15 7.43 3.65
N ALA A 104 -1.33 8.44 3.93
CA ALA A 104 -1.58 9.40 5.00
C ALA A 104 -2.87 10.21 4.75
N LYS A 105 -3.11 10.63 3.50
CA LYS A 105 -4.33 11.36 3.13
C LYS A 105 -5.58 10.48 3.17
N LEU A 106 -5.45 9.20 2.85
CA LEU A 106 -6.54 8.24 2.91
C LEU A 106 -6.99 8.00 4.35
N GLN A 107 -6.04 7.90 5.29
CA GLN A 107 -6.33 7.83 6.72
C GLN A 107 -7.04 9.10 7.21
N ALA A 108 -6.52 10.29 6.87
CA ALA A 108 -7.13 11.56 7.25
C ALA A 108 -8.56 11.71 6.70
N ALA A 109 -8.78 11.35 5.43
CA ALA A 109 -10.10 11.36 4.81
C ALA A 109 -11.05 10.35 5.46
N SER A 110 -10.57 9.16 5.84
CA SER A 110 -11.38 8.15 6.52
C SER A 110 -11.89 8.64 7.88
N ILE A 111 -11.04 9.34 8.64
CA ILE A 111 -11.42 9.95 9.93
C ILE A 111 -12.47 11.03 9.72
N ALA A 112 -12.19 12.01 8.85
CA ALA A 112 -13.10 13.13 8.62
C ALA A 112 -14.46 12.67 8.06
N VAL A 113 -14.46 11.69 7.14
CA VAL A 113 -15.69 11.06 6.66
C VAL A 113 -16.41 10.35 7.82
N GLY A 114 -15.72 9.60 8.66
CA GLY A 114 -16.31 8.96 9.85
C GLY A 114 -17.00 9.95 10.79
N GLU A 115 -16.36 11.07 11.09
CA GLU A 115 -16.92 12.16 11.91
C GLU A 115 -18.19 12.75 11.26
N ALA A 116 -18.16 13.04 9.96
CA ALA A 116 -19.32 13.51 9.22
C ALA A 116 -20.48 12.50 9.22
N LEU A 117 -20.20 11.21 9.03
CA LEU A 117 -21.21 10.15 9.10
C LEU A 117 -21.82 10.04 10.50
N GLY A 118 -21.03 10.26 11.55
CA GLY A 118 -21.47 10.37 12.94
C GLY A 118 -22.42 11.54 13.13
N ALA A 119 -22.03 12.74 12.70
CA ALA A 119 -22.83 13.95 12.78
C ALA A 119 -24.17 13.81 12.02
N TYR A 120 -24.14 13.27 10.79
CA TYR A 120 -25.35 12.97 10.05
C TYR A 120 -26.23 11.94 10.76
N SER A 121 -25.64 10.92 11.41
CA SER A 121 -26.41 9.97 12.23
C SER A 121 -27.12 10.67 13.38
N GLY A 122 -26.43 11.60 14.07
CA GLY A 122 -27.01 12.43 15.12
C GLY A 122 -28.18 13.25 14.60
N SER A 123 -27.98 13.95 13.49
CA SER A 123 -29.01 14.76 12.82
C SER A 123 -30.26 13.96 12.50
N ILE A 124 -30.10 12.77 11.89
CA ILE A 124 -31.22 11.90 11.53
C ILE A 124 -32.02 11.50 12.78
N ARG A 125 -31.35 11.14 13.89
CA ARG A 125 -32.03 10.76 15.14
C ARG A 125 -32.81 11.91 15.76
N LEU A 126 -32.27 13.12 15.66
CA LEU A 126 -32.92 14.32 16.17
C LEU A 126 -34.15 14.67 15.34
N ARG A 127 -34.04 14.68 14.01
CA ARG A 127 -35.15 15.03 13.10
C ARG A 127 -36.32 14.04 13.19
N THR A 128 -36.06 12.75 13.42
CA THR A 128 -37.11 11.74 13.57
C THR A 128 -37.76 11.76 14.96
N HIS A 129 -37.27 12.56 15.90
CA HIS A 129 -37.81 12.67 17.25
C HIS A 129 -38.86 13.79 17.37
N SER A 130 -39.95 13.48 18.08
CA SER A 130 -40.97 14.44 18.53
C SER A 130 -41.51 14.05 19.91
N GLY A 131 -40.63 14.00 20.91
CA GLY A 131 -40.99 13.66 22.29
C GLY A 131 -41.67 14.80 23.03
N THR A 132 -42.51 14.46 24.00
CA THR A 132 -43.21 15.41 24.86
C THR A 132 -43.20 14.95 26.32
N ALA A 133 -43.29 15.91 27.22
CA ALA A 133 -43.59 15.70 28.62
C ALA A 133 -44.93 16.38 28.92
N GLN A 134 -45.88 15.63 29.47
CA GLN A 134 -47.25 16.12 29.69
C GLN A 134 -47.73 15.80 31.10
N THR A 135 -48.47 16.75 31.67
CA THR A 135 -49.15 16.63 32.95
C THR A 135 -50.63 16.82 32.76
N THR A 136 -51.42 15.96 33.40
CA THR A 136 -52.88 16.11 33.48
C THR A 136 -53.25 16.44 34.92
N PHE A 137 -53.88 17.60 35.12
CA PHE A 137 -54.35 18.05 36.42
C PHE A 137 -55.71 17.42 36.70
N ASN A 138 -55.91 16.92 37.91
CA ASN A 138 -57.21 16.41 38.35
C ASN A 138 -57.89 17.47 39.23
N SER A 139 -58.71 17.09 40.21
CA SER A 139 -59.35 18.04 41.13
C SER A 139 -58.34 18.85 41.96
N ASP A 140 -57.10 18.40 42.04
CA ASP A 140 -55.99 19.11 42.67
C ASP A 140 -55.04 19.65 41.59
N LEU A 141 -54.81 20.97 41.60
CA LEU A 141 -53.94 21.66 40.63
C LEU A 141 -52.46 21.66 41.03
N GLN A 142 -52.08 21.03 42.16
CA GLN A 142 -50.66 20.89 42.52
C GLN A 142 -49.93 19.99 41.52
N TYR A 143 -48.71 20.37 41.16
CA TYR A 143 -47.85 19.53 40.32
C TYR A 143 -47.17 18.46 41.18
N THR A 144 -47.46 17.20 40.92
CA THR A 144 -46.78 16.05 41.53
C THR A 144 -46.28 15.09 40.45
N ASP A 145 -45.25 14.29 40.75
CA ASP A 145 -44.65 13.33 39.83
C ASP A 145 -45.65 12.31 39.26
N ALA A 146 -46.65 11.93 40.06
CA ALA A 146 -47.74 11.02 39.71
C ALA A 146 -48.66 11.59 38.60
N LYS A 147 -48.68 12.92 38.40
CA LYS A 147 -49.52 13.58 37.40
C LYS A 147 -48.87 13.69 36.03
N MET A 148 -47.60 13.29 35.89
CA MET A 148 -46.91 13.28 34.60
C MET A 148 -47.35 12.06 33.75
N THR A 149 -48.29 12.31 32.83
CA THR A 149 -48.99 11.29 32.02
C THR A 149 -48.26 10.91 30.74
N VAL A 150 -47.36 11.76 30.22
CA VAL A 150 -46.50 11.45 29.06
C VAL A 150 -45.05 11.74 29.41
N LYS A 151 -44.17 10.78 29.11
CA LYS A 151 -42.74 10.79 29.47
C LYS A 151 -41.87 10.38 28.28
N THR A 152 -42.08 11.00 27.11
CA THR A 152 -41.35 10.65 25.88
C THR A 152 -40.29 11.67 25.47
N LEU A 153 -40.25 12.83 26.16
CA LEU A 153 -39.24 13.86 25.93
C LEU A 153 -37.82 13.31 26.11
N GLY A 154 -36.95 13.54 25.13
CA GLY A 154 -35.57 13.06 25.14
C GLY A 154 -35.36 11.62 24.64
N GLY A 155 -36.44 10.89 24.32
CA GLY A 155 -36.34 9.53 23.78
C GLY A 155 -35.88 9.50 22.31
N LEU A 156 -34.60 9.24 22.04
CA LEU A 156 -34.10 9.14 20.66
C LEU A 156 -34.41 7.77 20.04
N SER A 157 -34.86 7.78 18.78
CA SER A 157 -35.01 6.56 17.99
C SER A 157 -33.69 6.20 17.29
N ALA A 158 -33.59 4.98 16.77
CA ALA A 158 -32.45 4.59 15.94
C ALA A 158 -32.39 5.46 14.67
N ALA A 159 -31.19 5.86 14.26
CA ALA A 159 -31.00 6.52 12.97
C ALA A 159 -31.42 5.55 11.86
N LYS A 160 -32.41 5.94 11.06
CA LYS A 160 -32.81 5.18 9.87
C LYS A 160 -32.76 6.10 8.68
N CYS A 161 -31.91 5.77 7.72
CA CYS A 161 -32.12 6.25 6.37
C CYS A 161 -33.25 5.44 5.75
N ALA A 162 -34.16 6.11 5.04
CA ALA A 162 -35.18 5.42 4.25
C ALA A 162 -34.51 4.47 3.24
N GLU A 163 -35.29 3.54 2.68
CA GLU A 163 -34.76 2.59 1.70
C GLU A 163 -34.13 3.30 0.49
N LYS A 164 -33.23 2.54 -0.15
CA LYS A 164 -32.50 2.80 -1.40
C LYS A 164 -32.93 4.08 -2.15
N ASP A 165 -32.01 5.04 -2.24
CA ASP A 165 -32.16 6.16 -3.16
C ASP A 165 -31.55 5.75 -4.51
N ASP A 166 -32.39 5.31 -5.45
CA ASP A 166 -31.96 4.85 -6.77
C ASP A 166 -31.19 5.94 -7.56
N THR A 167 -31.47 7.22 -7.30
CA THR A 167 -30.78 8.33 -7.96
C THR A 167 -29.37 8.45 -7.42
N GLU A 168 -29.22 8.47 -6.10
CA GLU A 168 -27.90 8.52 -5.45
C GLU A 168 -27.11 7.25 -5.76
N ASP A 169 -27.76 6.09 -5.78
CA ASP A 169 -27.13 4.80 -6.11
C ASP A 169 -26.59 4.74 -7.54
N ALA A 170 -27.31 5.33 -8.50
CA ALA A 170 -26.88 5.40 -9.90
C ALA A 170 -25.67 6.30 -10.14
N ILE A 171 -25.34 7.20 -9.19
CA ILE A 171 -24.18 8.09 -9.31
C ILE A 171 -22.89 7.28 -9.15
N LYS A 172 -22.06 7.35 -10.21
CA LYS A 172 -20.73 6.76 -10.25
C LYS A 172 -19.70 7.82 -9.91
N ILE A 173 -18.79 7.47 -9.00
CA ILE A 173 -17.63 8.30 -8.70
C ILE A 173 -16.50 7.90 -9.66
N THR A 174 -15.97 8.89 -10.39
CA THR A 174 -14.83 8.76 -11.30
C THR A 174 -13.83 9.89 -11.06
N GLU A 175 -12.65 9.79 -11.65
CA GLU A 175 -11.65 10.87 -11.60
C GLU A 175 -12.20 12.19 -12.16
N GLU A 176 -13.10 12.15 -13.14
CA GLU A 176 -13.75 13.32 -13.70
C GLU A 176 -14.82 13.88 -12.77
N SER A 177 -15.70 13.04 -12.22
CA SER A 177 -16.77 13.52 -11.35
C SER A 177 -16.23 14.12 -10.05
N GLU A 178 -15.13 13.58 -9.52
CA GLU A 178 -14.45 14.08 -8.31
C GLU A 178 -13.89 15.51 -8.45
N LYS A 179 -13.65 15.99 -9.67
CA LYS A 179 -13.14 17.35 -9.90
C LYS A 179 -14.21 18.41 -9.67
N THR A 180 -15.47 18.06 -9.84
CA THR A 180 -16.62 18.97 -9.80
C THR A 180 -17.68 18.53 -8.80
N GLU A 181 -17.30 17.64 -7.89
CA GLU A 181 -18.19 17.11 -6.86
C GLU A 181 -18.64 18.26 -5.93
N PRO A 182 -19.94 18.47 -5.72
CA PRO A 182 -20.43 19.56 -4.87
C PRO A 182 -20.11 19.38 -3.38
N ASP A 183 -20.17 20.48 -2.64
CA ASP A 183 -20.16 20.44 -1.19
C ASP A 183 -21.37 19.66 -0.66
N PRO A 184 -21.18 18.75 0.32
CA PRO A 184 -22.27 18.08 0.97
C PRO A 184 -23.07 19.06 1.82
N THR A 185 -24.38 18.83 1.93
CA THR A 185 -25.29 19.70 2.69
C THR A 185 -26.06 18.91 3.75
N GLY A 186 -26.99 19.57 4.43
CA GLY A 186 -27.89 18.95 5.39
C GLY A 186 -27.35 18.90 6.81
N GLY A 187 -28.18 18.37 7.70
CA GLY A 187 -27.98 18.47 9.14
C GLY A 187 -29.01 19.39 9.78
N VAL A 188 -29.59 18.99 10.91
CA VAL A 188 -30.45 19.82 11.74
C VAL A 188 -29.67 21.04 12.20
N ASP A 189 -30.26 22.22 12.01
CA ASP A 189 -29.69 23.51 12.43
C ASP A 189 -30.58 24.26 13.43
N LYS A 190 -31.76 23.72 13.75
CA LYS A 190 -32.72 24.33 14.67
C LYS A 190 -33.36 23.32 15.61
N VAL A 191 -33.51 23.74 16.86
CA VAL A 191 -34.39 23.11 17.86
C VAL A 191 -35.59 24.02 18.11
N ILE A 192 -36.77 23.42 18.17
CA ILE A 192 -38.04 24.10 18.38
C ILE A 192 -38.64 23.62 19.71
N LEU A 193 -38.85 24.56 20.63
CA LEU A 193 -39.64 24.31 21.84
C LEU A 193 -41.13 24.42 21.50
N THR A 194 -41.90 23.40 21.86
CA THR A 194 -43.36 23.40 21.72
C THR A 194 -44.04 23.35 23.08
N SER A 195 -45.25 23.91 23.18
CA SER A 195 -46.11 23.74 24.36
C SER A 195 -47.56 23.49 23.98
N LYS A 196 -48.27 22.87 24.93
CA LYS A 196 -49.70 22.68 24.93
C LYS A 196 -50.24 23.11 26.30
N CYS A 197 -51.37 23.82 26.29
CA CYS A 197 -52.21 24.02 27.46
C CYS A 197 -53.69 23.83 27.06
N ASP A 198 -54.34 22.81 27.62
CA ASP A 198 -55.77 22.58 27.53
C ASP A 198 -56.40 22.91 28.89
N ALA A 199 -57.37 23.81 28.94
CA ALA A 199 -57.90 24.36 30.18
C ALA A 199 -58.69 23.34 31.02
N ASN A 200 -59.29 22.33 30.41
CA ASN A 200 -60.22 21.41 31.08
C ASN A 200 -60.26 20.00 30.46
N GLY A 201 -59.30 19.67 29.57
CA GLY A 201 -59.22 18.39 28.88
C GLY A 201 -60.20 18.26 27.70
N GLY A 202 -60.96 19.31 27.40
CA GLY A 202 -61.98 19.36 26.35
C GLY A 202 -61.72 20.51 25.38
N SER A 203 -60.67 20.40 24.57
CA SER A 203 -60.31 21.32 23.45
C SER A 203 -60.30 22.82 23.79
N SER A 204 -60.35 23.16 25.08
CA SER A 204 -60.50 24.54 25.55
C SER A 204 -59.11 25.11 25.73
N SER A 205 -58.85 26.25 25.10
CA SER A 205 -57.53 26.86 25.10
C SER A 205 -57.29 27.70 26.37
N CYS A 206 -56.05 27.71 26.85
CA CYS A 206 -55.59 28.48 28.00
C CYS A 206 -55.23 29.94 27.65
N ASP A 207 -55.29 30.34 26.38
CA ASP A 207 -55.10 31.75 25.99
C ASP A 207 -56.23 32.66 26.49
N SER A 208 -57.44 32.11 26.68
CA SER A 208 -58.60 32.84 27.19
C SER A 208 -59.29 32.20 28.39
N THR A 209 -58.84 31.01 28.84
CA THR A 209 -59.48 30.24 29.91
C THR A 209 -58.46 29.81 30.95
N ALA A 210 -58.77 29.96 32.24
CA ALA A 210 -57.90 29.45 33.29
C ALA A 210 -57.81 27.91 33.23
N LEU A 211 -56.65 27.38 33.61
CA LEU A 211 -56.46 25.95 33.81
C LEU A 211 -57.31 25.47 34.99
N THR A 212 -58.06 24.39 34.80
CA THR A 212 -59.00 23.82 35.79
C THR A 212 -58.86 22.29 35.88
N THR A 213 -59.75 21.65 36.62
CA THR A 213 -59.85 20.19 36.71
C THR A 213 -59.84 19.54 35.32
N ASN A 214 -59.07 18.47 35.16
CA ASN A 214 -58.80 17.77 33.89
C ASN A 214 -57.95 18.55 32.88
N GLY A 215 -57.47 19.74 33.24
CA GLY A 215 -56.57 20.52 32.40
C GLY A 215 -55.26 19.78 32.09
N VAL A 216 -54.65 20.11 30.96
CA VAL A 216 -53.42 19.48 30.46
C VAL A 216 -52.39 20.55 30.19
N PHE A 217 -51.19 20.39 30.73
CA PHE A 217 -50.03 21.19 30.35
C PHE A 217 -48.94 20.27 29.81
N GLY A 218 -48.30 20.65 28.72
CA GLY A 218 -47.23 19.86 28.13
C GLY A 218 -46.20 20.70 27.39
N VAL A 219 -44.99 20.15 27.31
CA VAL A 219 -43.86 20.73 26.59
C VAL A 219 -43.24 19.67 25.68
N GLY A 220 -42.67 20.10 24.56
CA GLY A 220 -42.05 19.22 23.58
C GLY A 220 -40.85 19.85 22.90
N LEU A 221 -40.04 19.02 22.26
CA LEU A 221 -38.93 19.44 21.43
C LEU A 221 -39.07 18.84 20.02
N LYS A 222 -38.80 19.66 19.01
CA LYS A 222 -38.69 19.23 17.61
C LYS A 222 -37.37 19.74 17.02
N TYR A 223 -36.87 19.05 16.01
CA TYR A 223 -35.62 19.39 15.34
C TYR A 223 -35.86 19.52 13.84
N THR A 224 -35.36 20.58 13.23
CA THR A 224 -35.63 20.88 11.82
C THR A 224 -34.46 21.57 11.13
N THR A 225 -34.54 21.64 9.81
CA THR A 225 -33.70 22.46 8.93
C THR A 225 -34.45 23.63 8.31
N GLU A 226 -35.77 23.69 8.53
CA GLU A 226 -36.59 24.76 7.97
C GLU A 226 -36.50 26.01 8.83
N PRO A 227 -36.36 27.20 8.23
CA PRO A 227 -36.50 28.44 8.97
C PRO A 227 -37.93 28.54 9.54
N LYS A 228 -38.03 28.58 10.87
CA LYS A 228 -39.27 28.89 11.59
C LYS A 228 -39.15 30.25 12.29
N ALA A 229 -40.25 30.98 12.33
CA ALA A 229 -40.32 32.28 12.98
C ALA A 229 -40.36 32.12 14.51
N ASP A 230 -39.66 33.00 15.22
CA ASP A 230 -39.84 33.13 16.67
C ASP A 230 -41.24 33.63 16.97
N HIS A 231 -41.86 33.07 18.02
CA HIS A 231 -43.10 33.61 18.55
C HIS A 231 -42.79 34.48 19.75
N THR A 232 -43.28 35.72 19.71
CA THR A 232 -43.13 36.69 20.80
C THR A 232 -44.08 36.42 21.98
N GLY A 233 -44.93 35.38 21.90
CA GLY A 233 -45.90 35.03 22.94
C GLY A 233 -46.61 33.71 22.69
N TRP A 234 -47.45 33.30 23.63
CA TRP A 234 -48.25 32.08 23.53
C TRP A 234 -49.27 32.21 22.37
N ARG A 235 -49.31 31.21 21.48
CA ARG A 235 -50.26 31.18 20.35
C ARG A 235 -51.72 31.06 20.83
N GLN A 236 -52.66 31.60 20.06
CA GLN A 236 -54.08 31.24 20.19
C GLN A 236 -54.26 29.73 19.94
N ALA A 237 -55.30 29.11 20.52
CA ALA A 237 -55.55 27.66 20.43
C ALA A 237 -54.46 26.76 21.06
N THR A 238 -54.06 27.08 22.30
CA THR A 238 -53.06 26.34 23.09
C THR A 238 -53.44 24.89 23.41
N HIS A 239 -54.68 24.46 23.17
CA HIS A 239 -55.13 23.08 23.43
C HIS A 239 -54.42 22.04 22.53
N THR A 240 -53.62 22.48 21.56
CA THR A 240 -52.70 21.66 20.76
C THR A 240 -51.24 22.12 20.94
N TYR A 241 -50.28 21.26 20.58
CA TYR A 241 -48.86 21.63 20.63
C TYR A 241 -48.52 22.69 19.58
N GLY A 242 -48.29 23.92 20.03
CA GLY A 242 -47.79 25.03 19.24
C GLY A 242 -46.30 25.26 19.44
N GLU A 243 -45.61 25.77 18.40
CA GLU A 243 -44.22 26.23 18.47
C GLU A 243 -44.14 27.54 19.28
N ILE A 244 -43.17 27.64 20.19
CA ILE A 244 -42.97 28.79 21.09
C ILE A 244 -41.70 29.55 20.73
N ASN A 245 -40.58 28.84 20.59
CA ASN A 245 -39.28 29.43 20.30
C ASN A 245 -38.49 28.49 19.39
N ALA A 246 -37.65 29.10 18.55
CA ALA A 246 -36.61 28.41 17.81
C ALA A 246 -35.23 28.85 18.32
N ALA A 247 -34.33 27.90 18.53
CA ALA A 247 -32.93 28.18 18.80
C ALA A 247 -32.06 27.52 17.72
N ALA A 248 -31.01 28.24 17.31
CA ALA A 248 -30.00 27.68 16.42
C ALA A 248 -29.18 26.63 17.16
N ILE A 249 -28.92 25.50 16.50
CA ILE A 249 -27.97 24.49 16.92
C ILE A 249 -27.09 24.13 15.74
N ASP A 250 -25.89 23.62 15.98
CA ASP A 250 -25.05 23.07 14.91
C ASP A 250 -24.67 21.64 15.26
N VAL A 251 -25.43 20.69 14.73
CA VAL A 251 -25.15 19.26 14.92
C VAL A 251 -23.98 18.81 14.05
N MET A 252 -23.71 19.53 12.96
CA MET A 252 -22.70 19.15 11.99
C MET A 252 -21.31 19.64 12.36
N GLU A 253 -21.19 20.78 13.04
CA GLU A 253 -19.94 21.40 13.50
C GLU A 253 -18.89 21.50 12.37
N GLY A 254 -19.35 21.74 11.14
CA GLY A 254 -18.49 21.77 9.95
C GLY A 254 -17.91 20.42 9.50
N ASN A 255 -18.26 19.28 10.13
CA ASN A 255 -17.71 17.96 9.82
C ASN A 255 -17.95 17.55 8.35
N HIS A 256 -19.09 17.92 7.76
CA HIS A 256 -19.37 17.63 6.35
C HIS A 256 -18.43 18.40 5.41
N THR A 257 -18.12 19.66 5.71
CA THR A 257 -17.14 20.46 4.98
C THR A 257 -15.73 19.91 5.17
N ALA A 258 -15.37 19.51 6.40
CA ALA A 258 -14.07 18.90 6.70
C ALA A 258 -13.88 17.59 5.93
N ALA A 259 -14.91 16.73 5.89
CA ALA A 259 -14.89 15.49 5.11
C ALA A 259 -14.73 15.75 3.61
N HIS A 260 -15.49 16.71 3.06
CA HIS A 260 -15.38 17.11 1.66
C HIS A 260 -13.97 17.61 1.33
N LYS A 261 -13.42 18.48 2.19
CA LYS A 261 -12.05 18.98 2.04
C LYS A 261 -11.03 17.85 2.09
N ALA A 262 -11.15 16.92 3.04
CA ALA A 262 -10.20 15.81 3.19
C ALA A 262 -10.22 14.87 1.96
N LEU A 263 -11.39 14.63 1.37
CA LEU A 263 -11.52 13.90 0.11
C LEU A 263 -10.91 14.65 -1.08
N ASN A 264 -11.03 15.98 -1.13
CA ASN A 264 -10.37 16.78 -2.17
C ASN A 264 -8.84 16.79 -2.00
N ASP A 265 -8.34 16.89 -0.77
CA ASP A 265 -6.91 16.76 -0.48
C ASP A 265 -6.39 15.36 -0.89
N LEU A 266 -7.19 14.31 -0.68
CA LEU A 266 -6.88 12.94 -1.10
C LEU A 266 -6.88 12.80 -2.63
N ARG A 267 -7.86 13.37 -3.33
CA ARG A 267 -7.89 13.46 -4.79
C ARG A 267 -6.59 14.03 -5.33
N ASP A 268 -6.18 15.17 -4.80
CA ASP A 268 -5.03 15.93 -5.29
C ASP A 268 -3.70 15.19 -5.01
N ALA A 269 -3.67 14.36 -3.95
CA ALA A 269 -2.57 13.47 -3.64
C ALA A 269 -2.56 12.18 -4.48
N THR A 270 -3.71 11.74 -5.00
CA THR A 270 -3.87 10.46 -5.73
C THR A 270 -3.32 10.55 -7.15
N LYS A 271 -2.00 10.69 -7.26
CA LYS A 271 -1.25 10.71 -8.53
C LYS A 271 -0.61 9.35 -8.80
N LEU A 272 -1.42 8.31 -8.90
CA LEU A 272 -0.98 6.91 -8.96
C LEU A 272 -0.66 6.41 -10.38
N LYS A 273 -0.60 7.29 -11.39
CA LYS A 273 -0.18 6.93 -12.75
C LYS A 273 1.13 6.13 -12.81
N PRO A 274 2.18 6.43 -12.00
CA PRO A 274 3.40 5.63 -11.99
C PRO A 274 3.18 4.16 -11.62
N CYS A 275 2.17 3.85 -10.80
CA CYS A 275 1.82 2.49 -10.44
C CYS A 275 1.11 1.72 -11.55
N ASN A 276 0.76 2.35 -12.69
CA ASN A 276 0.17 1.65 -13.83
C ASN A 276 1.20 0.84 -14.62
N ALA A 277 2.47 1.22 -14.53
CA ALA A 277 3.55 0.64 -15.31
C ALA A 277 3.83 -0.81 -14.85
N ARG A 278 4.00 -1.72 -15.80
CA ARG A 278 4.18 -3.15 -15.57
C ARG A 278 5.53 -3.60 -16.12
N VAL A 279 6.35 -4.23 -15.29
CA VAL A 279 7.65 -4.76 -15.76
C VAL A 279 7.50 -5.82 -16.85
N THR A 280 6.31 -6.43 -16.95
CA THR A 280 5.96 -7.39 -18.00
C THR A 280 5.75 -6.77 -19.37
N GLU A 281 5.64 -5.44 -19.46
CA GLU A 281 5.36 -4.72 -20.70
C GLU A 281 6.60 -3.98 -21.19
N TYR A 282 7.03 -4.26 -22.43
CA TYR A 282 8.21 -3.61 -23.01
C TYR A 282 8.07 -2.08 -23.09
N ALA A 283 6.87 -1.58 -23.39
CA ALA A 283 6.61 -0.15 -23.48
C ALA A 283 6.85 0.58 -22.15
N ASP A 284 6.57 -0.07 -21.03
CA ASP A 284 6.79 0.49 -19.69
C ASP A 284 8.27 0.41 -19.28
N VAL A 285 8.93 -0.71 -19.62
CA VAL A 285 10.35 -0.95 -19.32
C VAL A 285 11.27 -0.03 -20.13
N SER A 286 11.03 0.09 -21.43
CA SER A 286 11.91 0.82 -22.36
C SER A 286 11.91 2.35 -22.17
N THR A 287 10.90 2.88 -21.48
CA THR A 287 10.78 4.32 -21.15
C THR A 287 11.58 4.71 -19.90
N GLN A 288 12.08 3.73 -19.13
CA GLN A 288 12.90 4.00 -17.96
C GLN A 288 14.31 4.47 -18.37
N SER A 289 14.81 5.54 -17.75
CA SER A 289 16.14 6.11 -18.06
C SER A 289 17.26 5.08 -17.89
N ASN A 290 17.19 4.28 -16.83
CA ASN A 290 18.25 3.33 -16.48
C ASN A 290 18.26 2.09 -17.39
N PHE A 291 17.17 1.83 -18.12
CA PHE A 291 17.10 0.75 -19.10
C PHE A 291 18.19 0.92 -20.17
N ARG A 292 18.31 2.12 -20.76
CA ARG A 292 19.28 2.38 -21.84
C ARG A 292 20.72 2.25 -21.36
N LEU A 293 21.03 2.77 -20.17
CA LEU A 293 22.35 2.62 -19.56
C LEU A 293 22.69 1.15 -19.34
N MET A 294 21.76 0.36 -18.79
CA MET A 294 22.00 -1.05 -18.55
C MET A 294 22.10 -1.86 -19.84
N VAL A 295 21.37 -1.50 -20.91
CA VAL A 295 21.59 -2.07 -22.26
C VAL A 295 23.03 -1.80 -22.72
N LEU A 296 23.52 -0.57 -22.57
CA LEU A 296 24.89 -0.19 -22.94
C LEU A 296 25.92 -1.04 -22.19
N LYS A 297 25.74 -1.22 -20.89
CA LYS A 297 26.62 -1.99 -20.01
C LYS A 297 26.58 -3.49 -20.29
N ALA A 298 25.39 -4.09 -20.31
CA ALA A 298 25.21 -5.54 -20.34
C ALA A 298 25.22 -6.13 -21.76
N LEU A 299 24.77 -5.38 -22.77
CA LEU A 299 24.46 -5.93 -24.10
C LEU A 299 25.23 -5.28 -25.25
N ALA A 300 25.72 -4.04 -25.09
CA ALA A 300 26.44 -3.31 -26.13
C ALA A 300 27.97 -3.27 -25.94
N GLY A 301 28.50 -4.04 -24.97
CA GLY A 301 29.93 -4.23 -24.79
C GLY A 301 30.67 -3.07 -24.11
N LYS A 302 29.96 -2.19 -23.39
CA LYS A 302 30.56 -1.10 -22.60
C LYS A 302 30.27 -1.24 -21.10
N PRO A 303 30.79 -2.29 -20.43
CA PRO A 303 30.39 -2.65 -19.07
C PRO A 303 30.72 -1.59 -18.00
N THR A 304 31.66 -0.69 -18.27
CA THR A 304 32.10 0.38 -17.36
C THR A 304 31.44 1.73 -17.64
N ALA A 305 30.43 1.79 -18.53
CA ALA A 305 29.70 3.03 -18.79
C ALA A 305 28.87 3.44 -17.57
N GLU A 306 28.88 4.71 -17.20
CA GLU A 306 28.05 5.26 -16.12
C GLU A 306 27.00 6.28 -16.62
N GLU A 307 27.02 6.59 -17.90
CA GLU A 307 26.03 7.42 -18.58
C GLU A 307 25.88 7.00 -20.05
N THR A 308 24.79 7.45 -20.68
CA THR A 308 24.58 7.31 -22.13
C THR A 308 24.89 8.64 -22.82
N ALA A 309 25.51 8.60 -23.99
CA ALA A 309 25.72 9.76 -24.85
C ALA A 309 25.07 9.54 -26.23
N SER A 310 24.81 10.61 -26.99
CA SER A 310 24.20 10.50 -28.33
C SER A 310 24.99 9.61 -29.30
N LYS A 311 26.32 9.54 -29.13
CA LYS A 311 27.20 8.61 -29.88
C LYS A 311 26.89 7.12 -29.63
N ASP A 312 26.20 6.81 -28.54
CA ASP A 312 25.82 5.46 -28.15
C ASP A 312 24.43 5.08 -28.68
N ASP A 313 23.65 6.01 -29.24
CA ASP A 313 22.26 5.73 -29.62
C ASP A 313 22.14 4.61 -30.66
N ALA A 314 23.04 4.58 -31.64
CA ALA A 314 23.06 3.53 -32.66
C ALA A 314 23.39 2.15 -32.07
N ILE A 315 24.37 2.06 -31.17
CA ILE A 315 24.79 0.78 -30.57
C ILE A 315 23.76 0.27 -29.56
N ILE A 316 23.14 1.17 -28.80
CA ILE A 316 22.02 0.86 -27.90
C ILE A 316 20.83 0.34 -28.71
N THR A 317 20.43 1.03 -29.78
CA THR A 317 19.29 0.63 -30.62
C THR A 317 19.54 -0.75 -31.26
N SER A 318 20.75 -0.98 -31.78
CA SER A 318 21.14 -2.29 -32.31
C SER A 318 21.07 -3.39 -31.24
N ALA A 319 21.58 -3.11 -30.03
CA ALA A 319 21.52 -4.05 -28.91
C ALA A 319 20.08 -4.33 -28.46
N ILE A 320 19.21 -3.31 -28.43
CA ILE A 320 17.78 -3.48 -28.13
C ILE A 320 17.12 -4.38 -29.17
N ASN A 321 17.24 -4.06 -30.46
CA ASN A 321 16.60 -4.81 -31.53
C ASN A 321 17.07 -6.28 -31.56
N LYS A 322 18.36 -6.51 -31.32
CA LYS A 322 18.94 -7.86 -31.27
C LYS A 322 18.39 -8.70 -30.11
N ASN A 323 18.16 -8.09 -28.94
CA ASN A 323 17.84 -8.83 -27.72
C ASN A 323 16.34 -8.83 -27.37
N TYR A 324 15.59 -7.81 -27.78
CA TYR A 324 14.18 -7.63 -27.45
C TYR A 324 13.28 -7.52 -28.69
N GLY A 325 13.85 -7.49 -29.89
CA GLY A 325 13.11 -7.29 -31.14
C GLY A 325 12.79 -5.82 -31.39
N ASP A 326 12.50 -5.49 -32.65
CA ASP A 326 12.05 -4.15 -33.03
C ASP A 326 10.76 -3.79 -32.28
N GLY A 327 10.73 -2.62 -31.63
CA GLY A 327 9.63 -2.22 -30.76
C GLY A 327 9.28 -3.19 -29.62
N GLY A 328 10.18 -4.11 -29.25
CA GLY A 328 9.91 -5.14 -28.24
C GLY A 328 9.19 -6.38 -28.75
N ALA A 329 9.12 -6.61 -30.07
CA ALA A 329 8.41 -7.74 -30.67
C ALA A 329 8.86 -9.13 -30.17
N SER A 330 10.06 -9.25 -29.61
CA SER A 330 10.59 -10.49 -29.02
C SER A 330 10.71 -10.43 -27.49
N PHE A 331 10.16 -9.41 -26.83
CA PHE A 331 10.30 -9.20 -25.39
C PHE A 331 9.72 -10.36 -24.57
N GLU A 332 8.48 -10.78 -24.83
CA GLU A 332 7.87 -11.91 -24.11
C GLU A 332 8.68 -13.21 -24.29
N ALA A 333 9.15 -13.49 -25.51
CA ALA A 333 9.93 -14.69 -25.78
C ALA A 333 11.32 -14.66 -25.12
N ASN A 334 12.03 -13.53 -25.25
CA ASN A 334 13.43 -13.43 -24.83
C ASN A 334 13.60 -13.10 -23.34
N VAL A 335 12.56 -12.58 -22.69
CA VAL A 335 12.55 -12.24 -21.26
C VAL A 335 11.65 -13.21 -20.51
N TRP A 336 10.34 -13.15 -20.68
CA TRP A 336 9.41 -13.86 -19.80
C TRP A 336 9.32 -15.35 -20.04
N SER A 337 9.37 -15.81 -21.29
CA SER A 337 9.43 -17.24 -21.60
C SER A 337 10.75 -17.83 -21.13
N ALA A 338 11.87 -17.08 -21.22
CA ALA A 338 13.15 -17.49 -20.66
C ALA A 338 13.09 -17.57 -19.12
N VAL A 339 12.52 -16.57 -18.45
CA VAL A 339 12.32 -16.56 -16.99
C VAL A 339 11.46 -17.75 -16.56
N LYS A 340 10.26 -17.91 -17.14
CA LYS A 340 9.31 -18.97 -16.81
C LYS A 340 9.93 -20.37 -16.92
N ASN A 341 10.71 -20.61 -17.99
CA ASN A 341 11.34 -21.91 -18.26
C ASN A 341 12.68 -22.15 -17.55
N THR A 342 13.22 -21.14 -16.87
CA THR A 342 14.46 -21.33 -16.10
C THR A 342 14.18 -22.20 -14.88
N ASN A 343 15.03 -23.20 -14.65
CA ASN A 343 14.92 -24.07 -13.49
C ASN A 343 15.57 -23.41 -12.27
N ALA A 344 14.89 -23.44 -11.14
CA ALA A 344 15.37 -22.97 -9.85
C ALA A 344 15.19 -24.06 -8.77
N PRO A 345 16.10 -24.15 -7.78
CA PRO A 345 15.98 -25.10 -6.69
C PRO A 345 14.81 -24.72 -5.76
N GLN A 346 13.96 -25.68 -5.46
CA GLN A 346 12.82 -25.57 -4.55
C GLN A 346 12.84 -26.71 -3.53
N VAL A 347 12.14 -26.52 -2.40
CA VAL A 347 11.89 -27.62 -1.45
C VAL A 347 10.52 -28.22 -1.73
N THR A 348 10.46 -29.52 -1.90
CA THR A 348 9.22 -30.29 -1.99
C THR A 348 9.41 -31.57 -1.20
N ASN A 349 8.54 -31.83 -0.21
CA ASN A 349 8.62 -33.01 0.66
C ASN A 349 10.02 -33.20 1.29
N ASP A 350 10.55 -32.13 1.90
CA ASP A 350 11.88 -32.08 2.55
C ASP A 350 13.08 -32.42 1.64
N LYS A 351 12.87 -32.44 0.32
CA LYS A 351 13.92 -32.65 -0.67
C LYS A 351 14.03 -31.46 -1.60
N GLU A 352 15.25 -31.15 -1.98
CA GLU A 352 15.48 -30.14 -3.01
C GLU A 352 15.15 -30.73 -4.39
N LYS A 353 14.30 -30.02 -5.14
CA LYS A 353 13.96 -30.33 -6.52
C LYS A 353 14.21 -29.09 -7.37
N ASN A 354 14.79 -29.27 -8.55
CA ASN A 354 14.80 -28.20 -9.55
C ASN A 354 13.47 -28.22 -10.30
N ASP A 355 12.75 -27.10 -10.24
CA ASP A 355 11.50 -26.90 -10.96
C ASP A 355 11.54 -25.56 -11.69
N LYS A 356 10.62 -25.36 -12.63
CA LYS A 356 10.55 -24.13 -13.41
C LYS A 356 10.06 -22.96 -12.54
N ILE A 357 10.61 -21.76 -12.80
CA ILE A 357 10.19 -20.53 -12.10
C ILE A 357 8.68 -20.23 -12.29
N GLU A 358 8.07 -20.69 -13.39
CA GLU A 358 6.61 -20.56 -13.60
C GLU A 358 5.76 -21.17 -12.47
N ASN A 359 6.27 -22.22 -11.82
CA ASN A 359 5.59 -22.92 -10.72
C ASN A 359 5.77 -22.20 -9.37
N ILE A 360 6.48 -21.08 -9.32
CA ILE A 360 6.75 -20.32 -8.09
C ILE A 360 5.90 -19.05 -8.07
N VAL A 361 4.94 -19.02 -7.15
CA VAL A 361 3.93 -17.93 -7.07
C VAL A 361 4.10 -17.02 -5.84
N THR A 362 4.96 -17.36 -4.88
CA THR A 362 5.16 -16.57 -3.66
C THR A 362 6.56 -15.97 -3.58
N ALA A 363 6.65 -14.76 -3.00
CA ALA A 363 7.93 -14.09 -2.77
C ALA A 363 8.86 -14.89 -1.83
N SER A 364 8.31 -15.53 -0.79
CA SER A 364 9.07 -16.35 0.15
C SER A 364 9.76 -17.53 -0.54
N THR A 365 9.05 -18.24 -1.42
CA THR A 365 9.63 -19.37 -2.14
C THR A 365 10.67 -18.89 -3.16
N LEU A 366 10.44 -17.77 -3.86
CA LEU A 366 11.44 -17.16 -4.76
C LEU A 366 12.71 -16.77 -3.99
N GLY A 367 12.56 -16.14 -2.82
CA GLY A 367 13.67 -15.75 -1.96
C GLY A 367 14.46 -16.97 -1.47
N ASN A 368 13.79 -18.04 -1.06
CA ASN A 368 14.46 -19.29 -0.66
C ASN A 368 15.27 -19.91 -1.81
N SER A 369 14.68 -19.97 -3.01
CA SER A 369 15.36 -20.44 -4.22
C SER A 369 16.59 -19.60 -4.54
N LEU A 370 16.48 -18.28 -4.45
CA LEU A 370 17.59 -17.35 -4.70
C LEU A 370 18.74 -17.60 -3.71
N VAL A 371 18.45 -17.68 -2.42
CA VAL A 371 19.45 -17.98 -1.38
C VAL A 371 20.17 -19.29 -1.67
N ARG A 372 19.46 -20.33 -2.09
CA ARG A 372 20.07 -21.63 -2.45
C ARG A 372 21.02 -21.51 -3.63
N ILE A 373 20.65 -20.78 -4.68
CA ILE A 373 21.53 -20.54 -5.82
C ILE A 373 22.80 -19.81 -5.38
N LEU A 374 22.65 -18.76 -4.57
CA LEU A 374 23.79 -18.00 -4.06
C LEU A 374 24.71 -18.87 -3.19
N VAL A 375 24.17 -19.69 -2.29
CA VAL A 375 24.96 -20.65 -1.50
C VAL A 375 25.72 -21.61 -2.40
N LYS A 376 25.08 -22.18 -3.43
CA LYS A 376 25.74 -23.07 -4.40
C LYS A 376 26.86 -22.37 -5.16
N LYS A 377 26.64 -21.14 -5.61
CA LYS A 377 27.67 -20.33 -6.31
C LYS A 377 28.86 -20.05 -5.41
N LEU A 378 28.63 -19.56 -4.20
CA LEU A 378 29.69 -19.23 -3.25
C LEU A 378 30.48 -20.46 -2.81
N THR A 379 29.83 -21.61 -2.63
CA THR A 379 30.50 -22.87 -2.29
C THR A 379 31.19 -23.53 -3.48
N ALA A 380 30.78 -23.24 -4.71
CA ALA A 380 31.50 -23.67 -5.92
C ALA A 380 32.75 -22.83 -6.17
N VAL A 381 32.69 -21.51 -5.97
CA VAL A 381 33.86 -20.62 -6.06
C VAL A 381 34.96 -21.03 -5.07
N GLN A 382 34.58 -21.41 -3.83
CA GLN A 382 35.54 -21.95 -2.85
C GLN A 382 36.27 -23.21 -3.32
N LYS A 383 35.69 -24.00 -4.24
CA LYS A 383 36.33 -25.21 -4.81
C LYS A 383 37.26 -24.91 -5.98
N ASP A 384 37.07 -23.80 -6.70
CA ASP A 384 37.97 -23.36 -7.75
C ASP A 384 39.11 -22.47 -7.22
N ASP A 385 38.89 -21.71 -6.14
CA ASP A 385 39.98 -21.04 -5.40
C ASP A 385 40.96 -22.04 -4.75
N THR A 386 40.57 -23.31 -4.59
CA THR A 386 41.51 -24.38 -4.19
C THR A 386 42.34 -24.94 -5.34
N LYS A 387 42.07 -24.54 -6.60
CA LYS A 387 42.84 -24.96 -7.78
C LYS A 387 43.83 -23.90 -8.29
N GLU A 388 43.72 -22.67 -7.81
CA GLU A 388 44.64 -21.57 -8.13
C GLU A 388 45.23 -20.93 -6.86
N GLN A 389 45.57 -21.74 -5.84
CA GLN A 389 46.74 -21.39 -5.04
C GLN A 389 47.98 -21.83 -5.81
N VAL A 390 48.54 -20.84 -6.50
CA VAL A 390 49.98 -20.61 -6.68
C VAL A 390 50.77 -21.59 -5.82
N SER A 391 51.52 -22.45 -6.50
CA SER A 391 52.67 -23.13 -5.91
C SER A 391 53.43 -22.10 -5.07
N GLU A 392 53.28 -22.16 -3.74
CA GLU A 392 54.28 -21.56 -2.87
C GLU A 392 55.62 -22.14 -3.34
N PRO A 393 56.62 -21.30 -3.65
CA PRO A 393 57.96 -21.83 -3.79
C PRO A 393 58.24 -22.52 -2.47
N LYS A 394 58.47 -23.84 -2.50
CA LYS A 394 59.14 -24.51 -1.38
C LYS A 394 60.49 -23.82 -1.24
N THR A 395 60.58 -22.81 -0.38
CA THR A 395 61.85 -22.31 0.10
C THR A 395 62.52 -23.50 0.75
N THR A 396 63.67 -23.90 0.21
CA THR A 396 64.38 -25.06 0.74
C THR A 396 65.19 -24.49 1.89
N ASP A 397 64.61 -24.34 3.07
CA ASP A 397 65.29 -23.70 4.19
C ASP A 397 66.56 -24.48 4.57
N CYS A 398 67.71 -24.10 4.02
CA CYS A 398 69.02 -24.65 4.35
C CYS A 398 69.60 -23.96 5.60
N GLY A 399 68.93 -22.92 6.12
CA GLY A 399 69.34 -22.18 7.30
C GLY A 399 69.32 -23.04 8.57
N GLY A 400 70.41 -22.98 9.35
CA GLY A 400 70.52 -23.66 10.65
C GLY A 400 71.25 -25.01 10.65
N ILE A 401 71.61 -25.56 9.48
CA ILE A 401 72.42 -26.79 9.39
C ILE A 401 73.91 -26.42 9.38
N THR A 402 74.62 -26.70 10.46
CA THR A 402 76.07 -26.46 10.59
C THR A 402 76.92 -27.70 10.30
N GLU A 403 76.30 -28.88 10.19
CA GLU A 403 77.00 -30.14 9.89
C GLU A 403 76.98 -30.48 8.40
N LYS A 404 78.17 -30.66 7.82
CA LYS A 404 78.38 -30.97 6.39
C LYS A 404 77.62 -32.21 5.92
N ASN A 405 77.69 -33.29 6.69
CA ASN A 405 77.04 -34.56 6.35
C ASN A 405 75.50 -34.49 6.34
N GLN A 406 74.90 -33.56 7.09
CA GLN A 406 73.45 -33.36 7.09
C GLN A 406 73.02 -32.44 5.94
N CYS A 407 73.86 -31.45 5.60
CA CYS A 407 73.62 -30.53 4.50
C CYS A 407 73.63 -31.24 3.14
N GLU A 408 74.63 -32.10 2.88
CA GLU A 408 74.78 -32.80 1.58
C GLU A 408 73.69 -33.85 1.32
N LYS A 409 72.93 -34.25 2.35
CA LYS A 409 71.79 -35.16 2.24
C LYS A 409 70.47 -34.45 1.93
N LYS A 410 70.43 -33.12 2.05
CA LYS A 410 69.22 -32.33 1.83
C LYS A 410 69.18 -31.83 0.38
N ASP A 411 68.19 -32.32 -0.37
CA ASP A 411 68.00 -31.92 -1.76
C ASP A 411 67.79 -30.41 -1.87
N GLY A 412 68.55 -29.78 -2.75
CA GLY A 412 68.53 -28.33 -2.97
C GLY A 412 69.42 -27.53 -2.01
N CYS A 413 70.25 -28.17 -1.17
CA CYS A 413 71.22 -27.48 -0.30
C CYS A 413 72.67 -27.89 -0.58
N LYS A 414 73.61 -26.96 -0.34
CA LYS A 414 75.06 -27.15 -0.46
C LYS A 414 75.78 -26.59 0.76
N TYR A 415 76.80 -27.31 1.24
CA TYR A 415 77.58 -26.86 2.40
C TYR A 415 78.67 -25.86 1.97
N ASN A 416 78.67 -24.69 2.60
CA ASN A 416 79.69 -23.67 2.42
C ASN A 416 80.81 -23.86 3.46
N ASP A 417 81.93 -24.46 3.03
CA ASP A 417 83.08 -24.72 3.90
C ASP A 417 83.72 -23.44 4.47
N LYS A 418 83.53 -22.26 3.84
CA LYS A 418 84.05 -20.97 4.34
C LYS A 418 83.22 -20.41 5.49
N GLU A 419 81.89 -20.53 5.38
CA GLU A 419 80.96 -19.99 6.36
C GLU A 419 80.46 -21.03 7.38
N LYS A 420 80.91 -22.30 7.23
CA LYS A 420 80.54 -23.45 8.06
C LYS A 420 79.03 -23.62 8.22
N LYS A 421 78.28 -23.33 7.16
CA LYS A 421 76.82 -23.39 7.12
C LYS A 421 76.32 -23.91 5.79
N CYS A 422 75.10 -24.42 5.80
CA CYS A 422 74.39 -24.90 4.63
C CYS A 422 73.64 -23.76 3.93
N GLU A 423 73.68 -23.71 2.60
CA GLU A 423 73.03 -22.69 1.77
C GLU A 423 72.24 -23.37 0.64
N GLU A 424 71.28 -22.68 0.02
CA GLU A 424 70.53 -23.23 -1.12
C GLU A 424 71.48 -23.44 -2.32
N ASP A 425 71.34 -24.59 -3.01
CA ASP A 425 72.12 -24.94 -4.20
C ASP A 425 71.40 -24.46 -5.46
N PRO A 426 71.85 -23.37 -6.11
CA PRO A 426 71.19 -22.81 -7.29
C PRO A 426 71.26 -23.72 -8.52
N ALA A 427 72.06 -24.81 -8.50
CA ALA A 427 72.26 -25.67 -9.66
C ALA A 427 71.30 -26.88 -9.77
N LYS A 428 70.43 -27.13 -8.78
CA LYS A 428 69.61 -28.37 -8.70
C LYS A 428 68.09 -28.19 -8.73
N ALA A 429 67.58 -27.00 -9.04
CA ALA A 429 66.14 -26.77 -9.13
C ALA A 429 65.54 -27.28 -10.45
N THR A 430 65.26 -28.59 -10.54
CA THR A 430 64.07 -29.19 -11.20
C THR A 430 64.24 -30.70 -11.39
N THR A 431 63.30 -31.48 -10.85
CA THR A 431 62.63 -32.59 -11.56
C THR A 431 61.45 -33.09 -10.72
N ALA A 432 60.26 -33.07 -11.31
CA ALA A 432 59.02 -33.51 -10.71
C ALA A 432 58.87 -35.03 -10.82
N THR A 433 58.34 -35.71 -9.78
CA THR A 433 57.76 -37.05 -9.94
C THR A 433 56.55 -37.25 -9.02
N LYS A 434 55.52 -37.84 -9.61
CA LYS A 434 54.20 -38.28 -9.11
C LYS A 434 54.28 -39.18 -7.86
N GLY A 435 53.26 -39.09 -6.99
CA GLY A 435 52.94 -40.17 -6.03
C GLY A 435 51.84 -39.81 -5.03
N ASP A 436 50.76 -40.60 -5.04
CA ASP A 436 49.58 -40.53 -4.18
C ASP A 436 49.85 -40.64 -2.65
N LYS A 437 49.05 -39.94 -1.82
CA LYS A 437 48.18 -40.50 -0.74
C LYS A 437 47.64 -39.44 0.24
N THR A 438 46.33 -39.57 0.46
CA THR A 438 45.42 -39.21 1.56
C THR A 438 46.01 -38.75 2.91
N ASN A 439 45.49 -37.66 3.51
CA ASN A 439 44.69 -37.65 4.77
C ASN A 439 44.58 -36.26 5.46
N SER A 440 43.38 -36.03 6.04
CA SER A 440 43.01 -35.28 7.26
C SER A 440 43.02 -33.73 7.35
N THR A 441 41.78 -33.20 7.35
CA THR A 441 41.16 -32.12 8.16
C THR A 441 42.00 -31.36 9.21
N GLY A 442 41.91 -30.02 9.19
CA GLY A 442 42.27 -29.14 10.31
C GLY A 442 42.11 -27.64 10.02
N SER A 443 40.92 -27.11 10.27
CA SER A 443 40.49 -25.69 10.46
C SER A 443 41.43 -24.52 10.11
N ASN A 444 41.01 -23.70 9.14
CA ASN A 444 41.47 -22.31 9.02
C ASN A 444 40.42 -21.36 9.62
N SER A 445 40.83 -20.67 10.69
CA SER A 445 40.21 -19.46 11.21
C SER A 445 40.63 -18.28 10.34
N PHE A 446 39.70 -17.65 9.62
CA PHE A 446 39.93 -16.32 9.07
C PHE A 446 38.75 -15.38 9.34
N VAL A 447 39.13 -14.30 10.02
CA VAL A 447 38.35 -13.14 10.42
C VAL A 447 37.96 -12.33 9.17
N ILE A 448 36.68 -12.32 8.82
CA ILE A 448 36.14 -11.35 7.85
C ILE A 448 35.83 -10.07 8.62
N LYS A 449 36.68 -9.05 8.42
CA LYS A 449 36.41 -7.68 8.88
C LYS A 449 35.17 -7.12 8.19
N LYS A 450 34.30 -6.55 9.02
CA LYS A 450 33.08 -5.79 8.70
C LYS A 450 33.24 -4.86 7.49
N ALA A 451 32.34 -5.02 6.52
CA ALA A 451 31.71 -3.93 5.77
C ALA A 451 30.22 -4.30 5.60
N PRO A 452 29.27 -3.35 5.77
CA PRO A 452 27.85 -3.69 5.82
C PRO A 452 27.33 -3.92 4.39
N LEU A 453 26.97 -5.17 4.07
CA LEU A 453 26.16 -5.47 2.90
C LEU A 453 24.76 -4.86 3.09
N LEU A 454 24.36 -4.03 2.12
CA LEU A 454 23.02 -3.48 1.91
C LEU A 454 22.01 -4.60 1.59
N LEU A 455 21.69 -5.43 2.58
CA LEU A 455 20.66 -6.48 2.50
C LEU A 455 19.36 -6.08 3.23
N ALA A 456 19.15 -4.80 3.48
CA ALA A 456 18.05 -4.29 4.31
C ALA A 456 16.82 -3.78 3.53
N PHE A 457 16.83 -3.79 2.18
CA PHE A 457 15.78 -3.13 1.39
C PHE A 457 14.77 -4.08 0.69
N LEU A 458 14.72 -5.37 1.03
CA LEU A 458 13.83 -6.33 0.34
C LEU A 458 12.92 -7.16 1.26
N LEU A 459 12.75 -6.77 2.52
CA LEU A 459 11.88 -7.48 3.46
C LEU A 459 11.00 -6.51 4.27
N PHE A 460 10.07 -5.81 3.62
CA PHE A 460 8.83 -5.31 4.24
C PHE A 460 7.69 -5.32 3.21
#